data_AF-A0A8C7E711-F1
#
_entry.id   AF-A0A8C7E711-F1
#
_cell.length_a   1.000
_cell.length_b   1.000
_cell.length_c   1.000
_cell.angle_alpha   90.00
_cell.angle_beta   90.00
_cell.angle_gamma   90.00
#
_symmetry.space_group_name_H-M   'P 1'
#
loop_
_entity.id
_entity.type
_entity.pdbx_description
1 polymer ?
#
loop_
_entity_poly.entity_id
_entity_poly.type
_entity_poly.pdbx_seq_one_letter_code
_entity_poly.pdbx_strand_id
1 'polypeptide(L)'
;MPTNVEIKARVQDLALLISRVEQLSGSPGSLILQTDTFFRVPHGRLKVRDFRDGHGQLVFYDRPNSTAPKLSHFTISPTDDPRGLVVTPPSWTGRAACCGSGPEGLGWRLWAS
;
A
#
# COMPACT_ATOMS: atom_id res chain seq x y z
N MET A 1 -6.16 18.29 -8.57
CA MET A 1 -5.75 16.90 -8.26
C MET A 1 -5.11 16.89 -6.89
N PRO A 2 -5.42 15.92 -6.01
CA PRO A 2 -4.81 15.85 -4.70
C PRO A 2 -3.33 15.45 -4.80
N THR A 3 -2.54 15.98 -3.87
CA THR A 3 -1.08 15.76 -3.79
C THR A 3 -0.72 15.34 -2.37
N ASN A 4 0.16 14.35 -2.22
CA ASN A 4 0.66 13.93 -0.90
C ASN A 4 2.20 14.00 -0.87
N VAL A 5 2.75 14.37 0.29
CA VAL A 5 4.17 14.26 0.62
C VAL A 5 4.31 13.18 1.68
N GLU A 6 4.94 12.07 1.32
CA GLU A 6 5.10 10.91 2.18
C GLU A 6 6.56 10.72 2.61
N ILE A 7 6.77 10.55 3.92
CA ILE A 7 8.08 10.21 4.50
C ILE A 7 7.99 8.77 5.03
N LYS A 8 8.84 7.88 4.50
CA LYS A 8 8.96 6.49 4.95
C LYS A 8 10.28 6.31 5.68
N ALA A 9 10.24 5.82 6.91
CA ALA A 9 11.42 5.52 7.72
C ALA A 9 11.37 4.09 8.24
N ARG A 10 12.55 3.50 8.46
CA ARG A 10 12.65 2.19 9.11
C ARG A 10 12.34 2.36 10.60
N VAL A 11 11.44 1.53 11.12
CA VAL A 11 11.16 1.44 12.55
C VAL A 11 12.16 0.47 13.18
N GLN A 12 12.86 0.93 14.22
CA GLN A 12 13.82 0.09 14.98
C GLN A 12 13.15 -0.59 16.17
N ASP A 13 12.27 0.13 16.86
CA ASP A 13 11.49 -0.34 18.00
C ASP A 13 10.03 0.02 17.79
N LEU A 14 9.21 -1.01 17.55
CA LEU A 14 7.78 -0.83 17.27
C LEU A 14 6.99 -0.47 18.53
N ALA A 15 7.35 -1.04 19.69
CA ALA A 15 6.64 -0.79 20.94
C ALA A 15 6.84 0.66 21.40
N LEU A 16 8.07 1.16 21.32
CA LEU A 16 8.38 2.56 21.62
C LEU A 16 7.67 3.52 20.66
N LEU A 17 7.61 3.19 19.37
CA LEU A 17 6.92 4.00 18.38
C LEU A 17 5.42 4.09 18.68
N ILE A 18 4.77 2.96 18.96
CA ILE A 18 3.33 2.92 19.30
C ILE A 18 3.07 3.81 20.52
N SER A 19 3.80 3.59 21.63
CA SER A 19 3.61 4.38 22.85
C SER A 19 3.75 5.89 22.62
N ARG A 20 4.73 6.33 21.82
CA ARG A 20 4.88 7.75 21.47
C ARG A 20 3.74 8.28 20.60
N VAL A 21 3.31 7.49 19.61
CA VAL A 21 2.22 7.88 18.72
C VAL A 21 0.90 7.99 19.49
N GLU A 22 0.62 7.08 20.43
CA GLU A 22 -0.56 7.13 21.29
C GLU A 22 -0.57 8.37 22.18
N GLN A 23 0.59 8.73 22.76
CA GLN A 23 0.73 9.95 23.56
C GLN A 23 0.49 11.22 22.73
N LEU A 24 1.02 11.26 21.50
CA LEU A 24 0.87 12.41 20.60
C LEU A 24 -0.54 12.54 20.03
N SER A 25 -1.19 11.42 19.73
CA SER A 25 -2.54 11.39 19.13
C SER A 25 -3.65 11.48 20.18
N GLY A 26 -3.37 11.12 21.44
CA GLY A 26 -4.36 10.96 22.49
C GLY A 26 -5.28 9.75 22.31
N SER A 27 -4.90 8.78 21.46
CA SER A 27 -5.72 7.62 21.10
C SER A 27 -4.84 6.38 20.85
N PRO A 28 -5.30 5.17 21.22
CA PRO A 28 -4.60 3.92 20.90
C PRO A 28 -4.51 3.65 19.38
N GLY A 29 -5.20 4.43 18.55
CA GLY A 29 -5.33 4.18 17.12
C GLY A 29 -6.26 2.99 16.85
N SER A 30 -6.29 2.56 15.59
CA SER A 30 -7.09 1.42 15.16
C SER A 30 -6.29 0.54 14.20
N LEU A 31 -6.54 -0.78 14.29
CA LEU A 31 -5.98 -1.73 13.35
C LEU A 31 -6.80 -1.68 12.05
N ILE A 32 -6.13 -1.37 10.94
CA ILE A 32 -6.71 -1.43 9.60
C ILE A 32 -5.98 -2.53 8.82
N LEU A 33 -6.70 -3.60 8.47
CA LEU A 33 -6.15 -4.66 7.64
C LEU A 33 -6.24 -4.25 6.16
N GLN A 34 -5.13 -4.38 5.44
CA GLN A 34 -5.06 -3.99 4.03
C GLN A 34 -4.25 -5.00 3.22
N THR A 35 -4.73 -5.29 2.02
CA THR A 35 -3.97 -6.03 1.00
C THR A 35 -3.86 -5.16 -0.26
N ASP A 36 -2.64 -4.82 -0.66
CA ASP A 36 -2.38 -4.05 -1.88
C ASP A 36 -1.90 -5.00 -3.00
N THR A 37 -2.64 -5.10 -4.10
CA THR A 37 -2.27 -5.83 -5.33
C THR A 37 -1.81 -4.85 -6.39
N PHE A 38 -0.60 -5.02 -6.93
CA PHE A 38 -0.01 -4.11 -7.93
C PHE A 38 -0.14 -4.65 -9.35
N PHE A 39 -0.36 -3.74 -10.30
CA PHE A 39 -0.49 -4.04 -11.73
C PHE A 39 0.63 -3.36 -12.52
N ARG A 40 1.10 -4.04 -13.57
CA ARG A 40 2.01 -3.42 -14.55
C ARG A 40 1.20 -2.55 -15.49
N VAL A 41 1.58 -1.28 -15.57
CA VAL A 41 0.99 -0.29 -16.47
C VAL A 41 2.10 0.48 -17.19
N PRO A 42 1.87 1.03 -18.39
CA PRO A 42 2.91 1.75 -19.14
C PRO A 42 3.45 3.00 -18.42
N HIS A 43 2.61 3.65 -17.63
CA HIS A 43 2.94 4.89 -16.92
C HIS A 43 2.42 4.86 -15.50
N GLY A 44 3.18 5.46 -14.58
CA GLY A 44 2.82 5.51 -13.16
C GLY A 44 2.74 4.12 -12.54
N ARG A 45 1.92 3.99 -11.51
CA ARG A 45 1.70 2.75 -10.77
C ARG A 45 0.21 2.60 -10.49
N LEU A 46 -0.28 1.38 -10.66
CA LEU A 46 -1.67 1.04 -10.41
C LEU A 46 -1.72 -0.07 -9.37
N LYS A 47 -2.61 0.08 -8.39
CA LYS A 47 -2.87 -0.97 -7.40
C LYS A 47 -4.34 -1.02 -7.01
N VAL A 48 -4.80 -2.19 -6.62
CA VAL A 48 -6.05 -2.38 -5.88
C VAL A 48 -5.69 -2.56 -4.42
N ARG A 49 -6.37 -1.82 -3.55
CA ARG A 49 -6.32 -1.96 -2.09
C ARG A 49 -7.62 -2.59 -1.62
N ASP A 50 -7.52 -3.75 -0.98
CA ASP A 50 -8.63 -4.45 -0.31
C ASP A 50 -8.55 -4.18 1.20
N PHE A 51 -9.60 -3.61 1.79
CA PHE A 51 -9.69 -3.37 3.25
C PHE A 51 -10.17 -4.60 4.04
N ARG A 52 -10.36 -5.73 3.35
CA ARG A 52 -10.78 -7.04 3.86
C ARG A 52 -12.19 -7.06 4.48
N ASP A 53 -12.97 -6.01 4.26
CA ASP A 53 -14.35 -5.85 4.70
C ASP A 53 -15.35 -5.92 3.53
N GLY A 54 -14.88 -6.20 2.31
CA GLY A 54 -15.67 -6.19 1.09
C GLY A 54 -15.50 -4.91 0.26
N HIS A 55 -14.94 -3.85 0.84
CA HIS A 55 -14.65 -2.62 0.15
C HIS A 55 -13.16 -2.49 -0.21
N GLY A 56 -12.90 -1.68 -1.21
CA GLY A 56 -11.55 -1.40 -1.64
C GLY A 56 -11.42 -0.14 -2.48
N GLN A 57 -10.22 0.05 -3.00
CA GLN A 57 -9.87 1.19 -3.81
C GLN A 57 -8.97 0.76 -4.97
N LEU A 58 -9.30 1.21 -6.18
CA LEU A 58 -8.35 1.27 -7.28
C LEU A 58 -7.58 2.59 -7.17
N VAL A 59 -6.26 2.50 -7.05
CA VAL A 59 -5.38 3.64 -6.82
C VAL A 59 -4.37 3.71 -7.96
N PHE A 60 -4.45 4.79 -8.73
CA PHE A 60 -3.41 5.20 -9.66
C PHE A 60 -2.57 6.28 -9.00
N TYR A 61 -1.25 6.17 -9.12
CA TYR A 61 -0.36 7.23 -8.66
C TYR A 61 0.90 7.30 -9.51
N ASP A 62 1.38 8.52 -9.70
CA ASP A 62 2.68 8.80 -10.31
C ASP A 62 3.63 9.35 -9.25
N ARG A 63 4.77 8.68 -9.11
CA ARG A 63 5.82 9.04 -8.16
C ARG A 63 7.18 8.76 -8.78
N PRO A 64 8.06 9.77 -8.86
CA PRO A 64 9.44 9.57 -9.29
C PRO A 64 10.23 8.70 -8.30
N ASN A 65 11.02 7.76 -8.83
CA ASN A 65 11.90 6.88 -8.07
C ASN A 65 13.06 7.67 -7.43
N SER A 66 12.89 8.23 -6.23
CA SER A 66 14.05 8.50 -5.35
C SER A 66 13.66 8.61 -3.88
N THR A 67 14.69 8.67 -3.06
CA THR A 67 14.69 8.60 -1.59
C THR A 67 14.35 9.92 -0.89
N ALA A 68 14.33 11.05 -1.61
CA ALA A 68 13.95 12.35 -1.04
C ALA A 68 12.42 12.43 -0.78
N PRO A 69 11.94 13.36 0.07
CA PRO A 69 10.52 13.72 0.15
C PRO A 69 10.04 14.18 -1.23
N LYS A 70 8.97 13.58 -1.74
CA LYS A 70 8.45 13.91 -3.06
C LYS A 70 6.95 13.97 -3.11
N LEU A 71 6.50 14.90 -3.93
CA LEU A 71 5.11 15.07 -4.28
C LEU A 71 4.66 13.88 -5.13
N SER A 72 3.57 13.24 -4.71
CA SER A 72 2.92 12.18 -5.47
C SER A 72 1.56 12.68 -5.93
N HIS A 73 1.29 12.53 -7.23
CA HIS A 73 -0.04 12.75 -7.80
C HIS A 73 -0.80 11.43 -7.78
N PHE A 74 -2.04 11.45 -7.33
CA PHE A 74 -2.81 10.22 -7.22
C PHE A 74 -4.30 10.43 -7.50
N THR A 75 -4.93 9.35 -7.93
CA THR A 75 -6.38 9.21 -8.12
C THR A 75 -6.83 7.96 -7.40
N ILE A 76 -7.91 8.09 -6.62
CA ILE A 76 -8.53 6.98 -5.88
C ILE A 76 -9.94 6.81 -6.40
N SER A 77 -10.28 5.59 -6.81
CA SER A 77 -11.64 5.20 -7.18
C SER A 77 -12.11 4.11 -6.22
N PRO A 78 -13.21 4.32 -5.46
CA PRO A 78 -13.75 3.30 -4.57
C PRO A 78 -14.29 2.11 -5.38
N THR A 79 -14.32 0.93 -4.76
CA THR A 79 -14.92 -0.28 -5.31
C THR A 79 -15.52 -1.12 -4.20
N ASP A 80 -16.67 -1.74 -4.47
CA ASP A 80 -17.32 -2.73 -3.59
C ASP A 80 -16.99 -4.17 -4.00
N ASP A 81 -16.06 -4.35 -4.94
CA ASP A 81 -15.56 -5.66 -5.38
C ASP A 81 -14.05 -5.61 -5.68
N PRO A 82 -13.20 -5.36 -4.67
CA PRO A 82 -11.75 -5.35 -4.87
C PRO A 82 -11.22 -6.69 -5.35
N ARG A 83 -11.85 -7.81 -4.99
CA ARG A 83 -11.40 -9.14 -5.38
C ARG A 83 -11.69 -9.41 -6.86
N GLY A 84 -12.85 -9.02 -7.38
CA GLY A 84 -13.17 -9.12 -8.80
C GLY A 84 -12.17 -8.35 -9.69
N LEU A 85 -11.70 -7.19 -9.23
CA LEU A 85 -10.65 -6.43 -9.93
C LEU A 85 -9.28 -7.14 -9.97
N VAL A 86 -9.03 -8.08 -9.06
CA VAL A 86 -7.78 -8.86 -8.98
C VAL A 86 -7.91 -10.20 -9.72
N VAL A 87 -9.10 -10.80 -9.76
CA VAL A 87 -9.38 -12.13 -10.34
C VAL A 87 -9.25 -12.15 -11.86
N THR A 88 -9.21 -11.00 -12.54
CA THR A 88 -8.89 -10.98 -13.97
C THR A 88 -7.39 -11.20 -14.14
N PRO A 89 -6.90 -12.38 -14.60
CA PRO A 89 -5.49 -12.46 -14.96
C PRO A 89 -5.30 -11.51 -16.13
N PRO A 90 -4.53 -10.42 -16.01
CA PRO A 90 -4.09 -9.75 -17.21
C PRO A 90 -3.28 -10.82 -17.97
N SER A 91 -3.60 -11.04 -19.24
CA SER A 91 -2.81 -11.88 -20.16
C SER A 91 -1.34 -11.40 -20.33
N TRP A 92 -0.89 -10.46 -19.50
CA TRP A 92 0.47 -9.99 -19.31
C TRP A 92 1.18 -10.82 -18.23
N THR A 93 1.55 -12.05 -18.58
CA THR A 93 2.31 -12.95 -17.71
C THR A 93 3.75 -12.47 -17.54
N GLY A 94 3.97 -11.66 -16.51
CA GLY A 94 5.26 -11.51 -15.85
C GLY A 94 5.08 -11.72 -14.36
N ARG A 95 5.19 -12.98 -13.90
CA ARG A 95 5.08 -13.43 -12.51
C ARG A 95 5.31 -12.31 -11.49
N ALA A 96 4.23 -11.83 -10.86
CA ALA A 96 4.33 -11.21 -9.55
C ALA A 96 4.60 -12.36 -8.56
N ALA A 97 5.71 -12.29 -7.84
CA ALA A 97 6.05 -13.28 -6.83
C ALA A 97 4.96 -13.27 -5.75
N CYS A 98 4.19 -14.35 -5.65
CA CYS A 98 3.45 -14.67 -4.43
C CYS A 98 4.47 -14.83 -3.30
N CYS A 99 4.43 -13.92 -2.33
CA CYS A 99 5.22 -14.03 -1.12
C CYS A 99 4.67 -15.17 -0.26
N GLY A 100 5.52 -16.16 0.02
CA GLY A 100 5.26 -17.25 0.94
C GLY A 100 4.96 -16.75 2.35
N SER A 101 4.07 -17.48 3.01
CA SER A 101 3.77 -17.40 4.44
C SER A 101 5.00 -17.71 5.28
N GLY A 102 5.62 -16.70 5.86
CA GLY A 102 6.46 -16.82 7.06
C GLY A 102 5.61 -16.62 8.33
N PRO A 103 5.99 -17.20 9.47
CA PRO A 103 5.12 -17.32 10.66
C PRO A 103 4.82 -16.02 11.42
N GLU A 104 5.29 -14.86 10.95
CA GLU A 104 5.00 -13.57 11.57
C GLU A 104 4.39 -12.63 10.51
N GLY A 105 3.07 -12.54 10.53
CA GLY A 105 2.20 -11.90 9.52
C GLY A 105 2.29 -10.38 9.40
N LEU A 106 3.50 -9.82 9.28
CA LEU A 106 3.76 -8.42 8.96
C LEU A 106 4.65 -8.35 7.72
N GLY A 107 4.04 -8.58 6.55
CA GLY A 107 4.70 -8.49 5.26
C GLY A 107 5.07 -7.05 4.87
N TRP A 108 6.24 -6.58 5.29
CA TRP A 108 6.88 -5.38 4.74
C TRP A 108 8.01 -5.78 3.80
N ARG A 109 7.88 -5.56 2.48
CA ARG A 109 9.01 -5.38 1.53
C ARG A 109 8.58 -4.46 0.38
N LEU A 110 9.23 -3.31 0.20
CA LEU A 110 10.46 -3.09 -0.58
C LEU A 110 10.26 -3.45 -2.06
N TRP A 111 10.00 -2.44 -2.89
CA TRP A 111 10.58 -2.40 -4.23
C TRP A 111 11.80 -1.49 -4.12
N ALA A 112 12.98 -2.12 -4.05
CA ALA A 112 14.25 -1.50 -4.35
C ALA A 112 14.48 -1.59 -5.87
N SER A 113 14.97 -0.48 -6.42
CA SER A 113 15.45 -0.26 -7.79
C SER A 113 14.39 -0.25 -8.91
#